data_AF-A0AAV3YG71-F1
#
_entry.id   AF-A0AAV3YG71-F1
#
_cell.length_a   1.000
_cell.length_b   1.000
_cell.length_c   1.000
_cell.angle_alpha   90.00
_cell.angle_beta   90.00
_cell.angle_gamma   90.00
#
_symmetry.space_group_name_H-M   'P 1'
#
loop_
_entity.id
_entity.type
_entity.pdbx_description
1 polymer ?
#
loop_
_entity_poly.entity_id
_entity_poly.type
_entity_poly.pdbx_seq_one_letter_code
_entity_poly.pdbx_strand_id
1 'polypeptide(L)'
;MKYLKKFSEYLTVFASGILKGFDQLLNLVLDGTTEYLRDPDDPFKLTEDTRSLGLVVCRGTSVVLICPADGMEAIANPFIQQD
;
A
#
# COMPACT_ATOMS: atom_id res chain seq x y z
N MET A 1 -5.49 -8.40 11.00
CA MET A 1 -4.41 -7.54 11.53
C MET A 1 -4.83 -6.12 11.17
N LYS A 2 -5.19 -5.26 12.12
CA LYS A 2 -5.84 -3.98 11.81
C LYS A 2 -4.75 -2.98 11.33
N TYR A 3 -4.94 -2.34 10.18
CA TYR A 3 -3.98 -1.35 9.70
C TYR A 3 -4.30 0.00 10.32
N LEU A 4 -3.33 0.61 11.02
CA LEU A 4 -3.40 2.04 11.25
C LEU A 4 -3.18 2.69 9.89
N LYS A 5 -4.24 3.27 9.29
CA LYS A 5 -4.17 4.05 8.03
C LYS A 5 -2.96 5.01 8.02
N LYS A 6 -2.61 5.51 9.20
CA LYS A 6 -1.43 6.33 9.49
C LYS A 6 -0.07 5.74 9.06
N PHE A 7 0.14 4.42 9.08
CA PHE A 7 1.39 3.84 8.59
C PHE A 7 1.53 3.96 7.07
N SER A 8 0.41 3.97 6.31
CA SER A 8 0.46 4.09 4.85
C SER A 8 0.75 5.51 4.43
N GLU A 9 0.30 6.48 5.24
CA GLU A 9 0.53 7.91 5.01
C GLU A 9 2.02 8.27 4.98
N TYR A 10 2.89 7.53 5.68
CA TYR A 10 4.36 7.78 5.70
C TYR A 10 5.18 7.00 4.65
N LEU A 11 4.58 6.08 3.91
CA LEU A 11 5.28 5.27 2.90
C LEU A 11 5.24 5.96 1.53
N THR A 12 6.23 5.76 0.65
CA THR A 12 6.33 6.54 -0.60
C THR A 12 5.20 6.22 -1.58
N VAL A 13 5.04 4.95 -1.94
CA VAL A 13 4.05 4.46 -2.92
C VAL A 13 3.26 3.33 -2.28
N PHE A 14 1.94 3.37 -2.42
CA PHE A 14 1.06 2.29 -1.98
C PHE A 14 0.39 1.65 -3.20
N ALA A 15 0.61 0.35 -3.37
CA ALA A 15 0.03 -0.43 -4.45
C ALA A 15 -0.44 -1.79 -3.93
N SER A 16 -1.50 -2.31 -4.54
CA SER A 16 -2.04 -3.63 -4.26
C SER A 16 -2.23 -4.41 -5.56
N GLY A 17 -2.03 -5.72 -5.50
CA GLY A 17 -2.16 -6.61 -6.65
C GLY A 17 -2.00 -8.07 -6.24
N ILE A 18 -2.27 -8.98 -7.16
CA ILE A 18 -2.14 -10.42 -6.92
C ILE A 18 -0.67 -10.80 -7.09
N LEU A 19 -0.04 -11.31 -6.03
CA LEU A 19 1.34 -11.80 -6.10
C LEU A 19 1.42 -13.03 -7.01
N LYS A 20 2.14 -12.92 -8.12
CA LYS A 20 2.36 -14.02 -9.08
C LYS A 20 3.74 -14.65 -8.97
N GLY A 21 4.71 -13.93 -8.44
CA GLY A 21 6.07 -14.42 -8.27
C GLY A 21 6.96 -13.43 -7.53
N PHE A 22 8.09 -13.92 -7.04
CA PHE A 22 9.12 -13.12 -6.39
C PHE A 22 10.50 -13.78 -6.52
N ASP A 23 11.55 -13.02 -6.25
CA ASP A 23 12.93 -13.54 -6.15
C ASP A 23 13.55 -13.26 -4.77
N GLN A 24 14.80 -13.70 -4.58
CA GLN A 24 15.54 -13.52 -3.32
C GLN A 24 15.91 -12.07 -3.02
N LEU A 25 15.83 -11.17 -4.01
CA LEU A 25 16.07 -9.74 -3.85
C LEU A 25 14.77 -8.98 -3.55
N LEU A 26 13.66 -9.69 -3.34
CA LEU A 26 12.32 -9.15 -3.11
C LEU A 26 11.77 -8.36 -4.29
N ASN A 27 12.24 -8.62 -5.51
CA ASN A 27 11.50 -8.15 -6.67
C ASN A 27 10.19 -8.92 -6.75
N LEU A 28 9.07 -8.23 -6.95
CA LEU A 28 7.73 -8.83 -6.95
C LEU A 28 7.09 -8.70 -8.32
N VAL A 29 6.40 -9.74 -8.76
CA VAL A 29 5.49 -9.68 -9.92
C VAL A 29 4.07 -9.59 -9.39
N LEU A 30 3.40 -8.46 -9.62
CA LEU A 30 2.02 -8.23 -9.23
C LEU A 30 1.13 -8.10 -10.46
N ASP A 31 0.00 -8.81 -10.44
CA ASP A 31 -1.01 -8.80 -11.50
C ASP A 31 -2.29 -8.06 -11.04
N GLY A 32 -2.98 -7.42 -11.98
CA GLY A 32 -4.13 -6.56 -11.68
C GLY A 32 -3.80 -5.40 -10.73
N THR A 33 -2.58 -4.85 -10.83
CA THR A 33 -2.06 -3.91 -9.85
C THR A 33 -2.78 -2.58 -9.90
N THR A 34 -3.19 -2.10 -8.72
CA THR A 34 -3.77 -0.77 -8.49
C THR A 34 -2.86 0.03 -7.59
N GLU A 35 -2.50 1.24 -8.01
CA GLU A 35 -1.78 2.21 -7.20
C GLU A 35 -2.74 3.27 -6.67
N TYR A 36 -2.56 3.64 -5.41
CA TYR A 36 -3.34 4.65 -4.71
C TYR A 36 -2.56 5.96 -4.74
N LEU A 37 -3.17 6.99 -5.32
CA LEU A 37 -2.51 8.26 -5.55
C LEU A 37 -2.47 9.10 -4.28
N ARG A 38 -1.50 10.01 -4.25
CA ARG A 38 -1.30 10.96 -3.16
C ARG A 38 -1.65 12.36 -3.63
N ASP A 39 -1.96 13.22 -2.68
CA ASP A 39 -2.21 14.63 -2.93
C ASP A 39 -0.91 15.26 -3.47
N PRO A 40 -0.93 15.91 -4.64
CA PRO A 40 0.28 16.51 -5.22
C PRO A 40 0.86 17.63 -4.35
N ASP A 41 0.01 18.26 -3.53
CA ASP A 41 0.40 19.34 -2.62
C ASP A 41 0.76 18.83 -1.22
N ASP A 42 0.33 17.60 -0.85
CA ASP A 42 0.66 16.95 0.42
C ASP A 42 1.02 15.46 0.23
N PRO A 43 2.31 15.11 0.15
CA PRO A 43 2.75 13.73 -0.09
C PRO A 43 2.46 12.79 1.08
N PHE A 44 1.99 13.26 2.23
CA PHE A 44 1.60 12.39 3.35
C PHE A 44 0.12 12.02 3.30
N LYS A 45 -0.66 12.64 2.42
CA LYS A 45 -2.09 12.43 2.30
C LYS A 45 -2.40 11.53 1.10
N LEU A 46 -3.00 10.38 1.38
CA LEU A 46 -3.62 9.55 0.36
C LEU A 46 -4.90 10.20 -0.15
N THR A 47 -5.10 10.21 -1.46
CA THR A 47 -6.39 10.57 -2.07
C THR A 47 -7.25 9.32 -2.22
N GLU A 48 -8.50 9.49 -2.67
CA GLU A 48 -9.36 8.36 -3.07
C GLU A 48 -9.08 7.93 -4.52
N ASP A 49 -8.21 8.64 -5.23
CA ASP A 49 -7.89 8.36 -6.62
C ASP A 49 -6.97 7.15 -6.72
N THR A 50 -7.25 6.33 -7.74
CA THR A 50 -6.46 5.15 -8.04
C THR A 50 -6.09 5.12 -9.52
N ARG A 51 -4.98 4.47 -9.83
CA ARG A 51 -4.60 4.15 -11.22
C ARG A 51 -4.35 2.66 -11.38
N SER A 52 -4.90 2.11 -12.46
CA SER A 52 -4.64 0.72 -12.85
C SER A 52 -3.32 0.63 -13.60
N LEU A 53 -2.47 -0.31 -13.20
CA LEU A 53 -1.16 -0.57 -13.79
C LEU A 53 -1.08 -1.95 -14.50
N GLY A 54 -2.03 -2.85 -14.24
CA GLY A 54 -2.01 -4.21 -14.80
C GLY A 54 -0.89 -5.07 -14.21
N LEU A 55 -0.08 -5.69 -15.08
CA LEU A 55 1.05 -6.54 -14.67
C LEU A 55 2.30 -5.68 -14.45
N VAL A 56 2.85 -5.67 -13.24
CA VAL A 56 4.02 -4.87 -12.88
C VAL A 56 5.12 -5.70 -12.23
N VAL A 57 6.34 -5.16 -12.29
CA VAL A 57 7.47 -5.64 -11.49
C VAL A 57 7.83 -4.58 -10.46
N CYS A 58 7.63 -4.87 -9.17
CA CYS A 58 8.09 -4.02 -8.08
C CYS A 58 9.56 -4.31 -7.78
N ARG A 59 10.39 -3.27 -7.74
CA ARG A 59 11.82 -3.42 -7.43
C ARG A 59 12.02 -3.58 -5.92
N GLY A 60 12.60 -4.70 -5.49
CA GLY A 60 12.73 -5.06 -4.08
C GLY A 60 13.50 -4.05 -3.23
N THR A 61 14.47 -3.36 -3.82
CA THR A 61 15.22 -2.29 -3.13
C THR A 61 14.36 -1.09 -2.70
N SER A 62 13.17 -0.94 -3.26
CA SER A 62 12.22 0.14 -2.95
C SER A 62 11.03 -0.36 -2.12
N VAL A 63 10.95 -1.66 -1.84
CA VAL A 63 9.89 -2.25 -1.01
C VAL A 63 10.21 -2.03 0.45
N VAL A 64 9.28 -1.41 1.17
CA VAL A 64 9.43 -1.13 2.61
C VAL A 64 8.52 -2.01 3.46
N LEU A 65 7.32 -2.33 2.97
CA LEU A 65 6.33 -3.16 3.68
C LEU A 65 5.55 -4.01 2.67
N ILE A 66 5.32 -5.27 3.03
CA ILE A 66 4.40 -6.18 2.34
C ILE A 66 3.38 -6.67 3.36
N CYS A 67 2.10 -6.63 3.03
CA CYS A 67 1.02 -7.15 3.86
C CYS A 67 0.02 -7.90 2.98
N PRO A 68 -0.61 -8.98 3.48
CA PRO A 68 -1.75 -9.58 2.80
C PRO A 68 -2.91 -8.58 2.76
N ALA A 69 -3.72 -8.61 1.70
CA ALA A 69 -4.92 -7.78 1.63
C ALA A 69 -6.04 -8.33 2.53
N ASP A 70 -6.20 -9.65 2.57
CA ASP A 70 -7.26 -10.31 3.31
C ASP A 70 -7.08 -10.16 4.83
N GLY A 71 -8.18 -9.78 5.50
CA GLY A 71 -8.18 -9.58 6.96
C GLY A 71 -7.52 -8.28 7.42
N MET A 72 -7.21 -7.37 6.49
CA MET A 72 -6.83 -5.99 6.77
C MET A 72 -8.07 -5.09 6.63
N GLU A 73 -8.33 -4.30 7.67
CA GLU A 73 -9.35 -3.24 7.64
C GLU A 73 -8.73 -1.95 8.16
N ALA A 74 -9.16 -0.83 7.58
CA ALA A 74 -8.87 0.47 8.14
C ALA A 74 -9.69 0.66 9.42
N ILE A 75 -9.03 1.09 10.49
CA ILE A 75 -9.68 1.38 11.76
C ILE A 75 -9.50 2.84 12.14
N ALA A 76 -10.42 3.35 12.97
CA ALA A 76 -10.20 4.60 13.68
C ALA A 76 -8.95 4.48 14.56
N ASN A 77 -8.30 5.62 14.83
CA ASN A 77 -7.15 5.66 15.71
C ASN A 77 -7.54 5.14 17.12
N PRO A 78 -7.00 3.99 17.57
CA PRO A 78 -7.43 3.36 18.82
C PRO A 78 -6.90 4.09 20.07
N PHE A 79 -6.05 5.10 19.90
CA PHE A 79 -5.47 5.89 20.99
C PHE A 79 -6.23 7.19 21.26
N ILE A 80 -7.23 7.52 20.46
CA ILE A 80 -8.14 8.64 20.73
C ILE A 80 -9.20 8.10 21.71
N GLN A 81 -9.29 8.68 22.90
CA GLN A 81 -10.38 8.39 23.83
C GLN A 81 -11.70 8.81 23.17
N GLN A 82 -12.66 7.88 23.12
CA GLN A 82 -14.02 8.18 22.72
C GLN A 82 -14.67 8.90 23.91
N ASP A 83 -15.04 10.17 23.73
CA ASP A 83 -15.82 10.95 24.70
C ASP A 83 -17.27 10.44 24.80
#